data_AF-A0A7Y6YKM2-F1
#
_entry.id   AF-A0A7Y6YKM2-F1
#
_cell.length_a   1.000
_cell.length_b   1.000
_cell.length_c   1.000
_cell.angle_alpha   90.00
_cell.angle_beta   90.00
_cell.angle_gamma   90.00
#
_symmetry.space_group_name_H-M   'P 1'
#
loop_
_entity.id
_entity.type
_entity.pdbx_description
1 polymer ?
#
loop_
_entity_poly.entity_id
_entity_poly.type
_entity_poly.pdbx_seq_one_letter_code
_entity_poly.pdbx_strand_id
1 'polypeptide(L)' 'MSDLNKIPVTVITGFLGAGKTTLIRHLMQNPQGKRLAVVVNEFGTAGVDGDILKSCADENCPAENI' A
#
# COMPACT_ATOMS: atom_id res chain seq x y z
N MET A 1 -12.36 18.06 24.22
CA MET A 1 -11.95 18.07 22.81
C MET A 1 -11.22 16.77 22.56
N SER A 2 -11.76 15.88 21.73
CA SER A 2 -11.04 14.68 21.30
C SER A 2 -9.80 15.13 20.54
N ASP A 3 -8.60 14.82 21.05
CA ASP A 3 -7.36 15.03 20.33
C ASP A 3 -7.45 14.31 18.98
N LEU A 4 -7.63 15.10 17.91
CA LEU A 4 -7.55 14.62 16.53
C LEU A 4 -6.07 14.37 16.24
N ASN A 5 -5.57 13.25 16.75
CA ASN A 5 -4.23 12.76 16.44
C ASN A 5 -4.13 12.59 14.92
N LYS A 6 -3.31 13.43 14.29
CA LYS A 6 -3.13 13.42 12.84
C LYS A 6 -2.52 12.08 12.41
N ILE A 7 -3.08 11.49 11.36
CA ILE A 7 -2.51 10.30 10.74
C ILE A 7 -1.28 10.75 9.93
N PRO A 8 -0.08 10.20 10.19
CA PRO A 8 1.11 10.53 9.41
C PRO A 8 0.96 10.00 7.98
N VAL A 9 1.25 10.85 6.99
CA VAL A 9 1.16 10.52 5.56
C VAL A 9 2.56 10.60 4.94
N THR A 10 2.91 9.59 4.16
CA THR A 10 4.14 9.55 3.38
C THR A 10 3.81 9.40 1.91
N VAL A 11 4.35 10.28 1.07
CA VAL A 11 4.18 10.22 -0.39
C VAL A 11 5.40 9.55 -0.99
N ILE A 12 5.18 8.43 -1.69
CA ILE A 12 6.22 7.72 -2.45
C ILE A 12 6.09 8.13 -3.91
N THR A 13 7.16 8.69 -4.48
CA THR A 13 7.22 9.13 -5.89
C THR A 13 8.51 8.67 -6.55
N GLY A 14 8.55 8.73 -7.88
CA GLY A 14 9.70 8.33 -8.68
C GLY A 14 9.30 7.88 -10.09
N PHE A 15 10.26 7.87 -11.02
CA PHE A 15 10.07 7.45 -12.40
C PHE A 15 9.53 6.01 -12.52
N LEU A 16 9.02 5.66 -13.70
CA LEU A 16 8.66 4.27 -14.01
C LEU A 16 9.88 3.37 -13.83
N GLY A 17 9.70 2.21 -13.20
CA GLY A 17 10.81 1.30 -12.89
C GLY A 17 11.68 1.67 -11.66
N ALA A 18 11.39 2.78 -10.96
CA ALA A 18 12.16 3.19 -9.77
C ALA A 18 11.98 2.28 -8.52
N GLY A 19 11.27 1.14 -8.65
CA GLY A 19 11.08 0.18 -7.55
C GLY A 19 10.01 0.57 -6.52
N LYS A 20 9.09 1.51 -6.85
CA LYS A 20 8.02 1.97 -5.95
C LYS A 20 7.17 0.82 -5.39
N THR A 21 6.65 -0.05 -6.26
CA THR A 21 5.83 -1.21 -5.88
C THR A 21 6.62 -2.18 -5.00
N THR A 22 7.90 -2.43 -5.29
CA THR A 22 8.79 -3.26 -4.47
C THR A 22 8.97 -2.69 -3.06
N LEU A 23 9.16 -1.37 -2.92
CA LEU A 23 9.28 -0.71 -1.62
C LEU A 23 7.97 -0.82 -0.82
N ILE A 24 6.84 -0.50 -1.44
CA ILE A 24 5.52 -0.57 -0.80
C ILE A 24 5.27 -1.98 -0.27
N ARG A 25 5.54 -3.00 -1.10
CA ARG A 25 5.41 -4.41 -0.74
C ARG A 25 6.31 -4.78 0.45
N HIS A 26 7.57 -4.35 0.45
CA HIS A 26 8.47 -4.60 1.57
C HIS A 26 7.96 -4.00 2.88
N LEU A 27 7.40 -2.78 2.85
CA LEU A 27 6.82 -2.11 4.01
C LEU A 27 5.56 -2.83 4.53
N MET A 28 4.71 -3.34 3.64
CA MET A 28 3.53 -4.12 4.02
C MET A 28 3.90 -5.45 4.67
N GLN A 29 4.95 -6.12 4.18
CA GLN A 29 5.43 -7.38 4.75
C GLN A 29 6.23 -7.20 6.06
N ASN A 30 6.82 -6.01 6.26
CA ASN A 30 7.63 -5.68 7.44
C ASN A 30 7.13 -4.39 8.10
N PRO A 31 5.89 -4.36 8.63
CA PRO A 31 5.28 -3.12 9.10
C PRO A 31 5.90 -2.58 10.41
N GLN A 32 6.83 -3.31 11.04
CA GLN A 32 7.50 -2.92 12.29
C GLN A 32 6.51 -2.48 13.39
N GLY A 33 5.40 -3.21 13.52
CA GLY A 33 4.34 -2.91 14.50
C GLY A 33 3.44 -1.73 14.13
N LYS A 34 3.60 -1.12 12.96
CA LYS A 34 2.71 -0.05 12.47
C LYS A 34 1.51 -0.63 11.72
N ARG A 35 0.37 0.04 11.83
CA ARG A 35 -0.78 -0.21 10.95
C ARG A 35 -0.65 0.71 9.74
N LEU A 36 -0.44 0.13 8.57
CA LEU A 36 -0.25 0.87 7.32
C LEU A 36 -1.55 0.88 6.52
N ALA A 37 -1.91 2.06 6.00
CA ALA A 37 -2.89 2.19 4.93
C ALA A 37 -2.13 2.62 3.68
N VAL A 38 -2.33 1.89 2.57
CA VAL A 38 -1.64 2.16 1.31
C VAL A 38 -2.67 2.61 0.28
N VAL A 39 -2.44 3.77 -0.31
CA VAL A 39 -3.22 4.28 -1.43
C VAL A 39 -2.32 4.29 -2.65
N VAL A 40 -2.69 3.52 -3.66
CA VAL A 40 -1.96 3.43 -4.92
C VAL A 40 -2.80 4.09 -6.00
N ASN A 41 -2.13 4.88 -6.85
CA ASN A 41 -2.77 5.42 -8.03
C ASN A 41 -2.54 4.45 -9.19
N GLU A 42 -3.62 3.95 -9.77
CA GLU A 42 -3.57 2.99 -10.87
C GLU A 42 -4.28 3.56 -12.11
N PHE A 43 -3.59 3.54 -13.26
CA PHE A 43 -4.11 4.02 -14.53
C PHE A 43 -4.12 2.87 -15.55
N GLY A 44 -5.30 2.50 -16.05
CA GLY A 44 -5.49 1.45 -17.06
C GLY A 44 -6.50 0.37 -16.63
N THR A 45 -6.93 -0.48 -17.57
CA THR A 45 -7.94 -1.53 -17.33
C THR A 45 -7.38 -2.81 -16.71
N ALA A 46 -6.05 -2.99 -16.71
CA ALA A 46 -5.38 -4.12 -16.09
C ALA A 46 -4.69 -3.65 -14.81
N GLY A 47 -5.32 -3.93 -13.67
CA GLY A 47 -4.87 -3.49 -12.36
C GLY A 47 -3.70 -4.33 -11.81
N VAL A 48 -2.50 -4.14 -12.36
CA VAL A 48 -1.32 -4.95 -12.01
C VAL A 48 -0.80 -4.64 -10.60
N ASP A 49 -0.83 -3.37 -10.17
CA ASP A 49 -0.26 -2.99 -8.87
C ASP A 49 -1.13 -3.52 -7.72
N GLY A 50 -2.46 -3.48 -7.86
CA GLY A 50 -3.38 -4.06 -6.89
C GLY A 50 -3.18 -5.56 -6.69
N ASP A 51 -3.03 -6.33 -7.78
CA ASP A 51 -2.90 -7.79 -7.70
C ASP A 51 -1.52 -8.22 -7.16
N ILE A 52 -0.44 -7.50 -7.51
CA ILE A 52 0.91 -7.75 -6.96
C ILE A 52 0.97 -7.51 -5.44
N LEU A 53 0.21 -6.55 -4.94
CA LEU A 53 0.15 -6.23 -3.52
C LEU A 53 -0.74 -7.21 -2.75
N LYS A 54 -1.86 -7.68 -3.34
CA LYS A 54 -2.76 -8.67 -2.72
C LYS A 54 -2.13 -10.05 -2.59
N SER A 55 -1.44 -10.52 -3.63
CA SER A 55 -0.97 -11.91 -3.70
C SER A 55 0.04 -12.30 -2.61
N CYS A 56 0.54 -11.33 -1.83
CA CYS A 56 1.67 -11.55 -0.91
C CYS A 56 1.58 -10.80 0.43
N ALA A 57 0.48 -10.13 0.73
CA ALA A 57 0.35 -9.31 1.94
C ALA A 57 -0.49 -9.96 3.05
N ASP A 58 -1.55 -10.72 2.73
CA ASP A 58 -2.41 -11.36 3.74
C ASP A 58 -3.30 -12.44 3.10
N GLU A 59 -3.26 -13.69 3.58
CA GLU A 59 -4.17 -14.76 3.12
C GLU A 59 -5.63 -14.50 3.56
N ASN A 60 -5.83 -13.63 4.55
CA ASN A 60 -7.12 -13.28 5.11
C ASN A 60 -7.64 -11.90 4.64
N CYS A 61 -7.06 -11.30 3.60
CA CYS A 61 -7.56 -10.04 3.05
C CYS A 61 -8.91 -10.30 2.33
N PRO A 62 -10.05 -9.82 2.87
CA PRO A 62 -11.33 -9.98 2.18
C PRO A 62 -11.29 -9.16 0.88
N ALA A 63 -11.71 -9.79 -0.22
CA ALA A 63 -11.72 -9.17 -1.56
C ALA A 63 -12.56 -7.88 -1.67
N GLU A 64 -13.34 -7.56 -0.64
CA GLU A 64 -14.23 -6.40 -0.58
C GLU A 64 -13.55 -5.11 -0.10
N ASN A 65 -12.33 -5.18 0.44
CA ASN A 65 -11.56 -4.00 0.90
C ASN A 65 -10.48 -3.54 -0.10
N ILE A 66 -10.69 -3.83 -1.38
CA ILE A 66 -9.83 -3.43 -2.51
C ILE A 66 -10.34 -2.11 -3.09
#